data_AF-A0A150UP91-F1
#
_entry.id   AF-A0A150UP91-F1
#
_cell.length_a   1.000
_cell.length_b   1.000
_cell.length_c   1.000
_cell.angle_alpha   90.00
_cell.angle_beta   90.00
_cell.angle_gamma   90.00
#
_symmetry.space_group_name_H-M   'P 1'
#
loop_
_entity.id
_entity.type
_entity.pdbx_description
1 polymer ?
#
loop_
_entity_poly.entity_id
_entity_poly.type
_entity_poly.pdbx_seq_one_letter_code
_entity_poly.pdbx_strand_id
1 'polypeptide(L)'
;LEPVGVPYWLTSKERRQNQRAGTVIVAFKSEKEANTVIRHSISIAGLRLKAKKMLRTLTPHRTPRTSQCSRCLGFGHRDIK
;
A
#
# COMPACT_ATOMS: atom_id res chain seq x y z
N LEU A 1 12.16 -12.39 -5.07
CA LEU A 1 11.71 -11.00 -4.85
C LEU A 1 12.61 -10.41 -3.78
N GLU A 2 13.40 -9.41 -4.12
CA GLU A 2 14.20 -8.69 -3.15
C GLU A 2 13.34 -7.57 -2.53
N PRO A 3 13.22 -7.47 -1.19
CA PRO A 3 12.47 -6.40 -0.56
C PRO A 3 13.13 -5.06 -0.85
N VAL A 4 12.37 -4.11 -1.41
CA VAL A 4 12.83 -2.73 -1.66
C VAL A 4 12.71 -1.86 -0.38
N GLY A 5 12.50 -2.48 0.78
CA GLY A 5 12.35 -1.81 2.07
C GLY A 5 11.91 -2.74 3.20
N VAL A 6 11.79 -2.20 4.40
CA VAL A 6 11.31 -2.92 5.58
C VAL A 6 9.78 -2.95 5.58
N PRO A 7 9.13 -4.13 5.61
CA PRO A 7 7.68 -4.21 5.75
C PRO A 7 7.23 -3.54 7.05
N TYR A 8 6.19 -2.73 7.00
CA TYR A 8 5.61 -2.10 8.18
C TYR A 8 4.09 -2.14 8.13
N TRP A 9 3.47 -2.09 9.31
CA TRP A 9 2.03 -2.13 9.43
C TRP A 9 1.41 -0.74 9.28
N LEU A 10 0.41 -0.61 8.40
CA LEU A 10 -0.34 0.65 8.23
C LEU A 10 -1.43 0.86 9.29
N THR A 11 -1.80 -0.19 10.02
CA THR A 11 -2.80 -0.15 11.09
C THR A 11 -2.13 -0.24 12.46
N SER A 12 -2.84 0.12 13.54
CA SER A 12 -2.36 -0.13 14.90
C SER A 12 -2.48 -1.62 15.27
N LYS A 13 -1.76 -2.04 16.32
CA LYS A 13 -1.80 -3.43 16.81
C LYS A 13 -3.21 -3.84 17.26
N GLU A 14 -3.90 -2.99 18.04
CA GLU A 14 -5.27 -3.24 18.51
C GLU A 14 -6.25 -3.39 17.35
N ARG A 15 -6.13 -2.55 16.30
CA ARG A 15 -7.00 -2.66 15.13
C ARG A 15 -6.80 -3.98 14.39
N ARG A 16 -5.57 -4.49 14.31
CA ARG A 16 -5.29 -5.79 13.66
C ARG A 16 -5.87 -6.97 14.44
N GLN A 17 -5.84 -6.93 15.77
CA GLN A 17 -6.32 -8.05 16.60
C GLN A 17 -7.81 -8.35 16.36
N ASN A 18 -8.60 -7.33 16.02
CA ASN A 18 -10.05 -7.46 15.81
C ASN A 18 -10.45 -7.54 14.32
N GLN A 19 -9.49 -7.54 13.39
CA GLN A 19 -9.76 -7.56 11.95
C GLN A 19 -9.85 -8.99 11.40
N ARG A 20 -11.01 -9.35 10.84
CA ARG A 20 -11.23 -10.62 10.12
C ARG A 20 -10.57 -10.67 8.74
N ALA A 21 -10.24 -9.51 8.16
CA ALA A 21 -9.61 -9.38 6.86
C ALA A 21 -8.58 -8.24 6.88
N GLY A 22 -7.52 -8.40 6.09
CA GLY A 22 -6.45 -7.43 5.95
C GLY A 22 -6.14 -7.12 4.49
N THR A 23 -5.53 -5.97 4.26
CA THR A 23 -5.02 -5.56 2.94
C THR A 23 -3.51 -5.38 3.05
N VAL A 24 -2.79 -5.91 2.07
CA VAL A 24 -1.34 -5.70 1.92
C VAL A 24 -1.12 -4.80 0.71
N ILE A 25 -0.22 -3.83 0.83
CA ILE A 25 0.24 -3.00 -0.27
C ILE A 25 1.65 -3.45 -0.63
N VAL A 26 1.84 -3.80 -1.91
CA VAL A 26 3.13 -4.22 -2.45
C VAL A 26 3.60 -3.16 -3.43
N ALA A 27 4.76 -2.57 -3.16
CA ALA A 27 5.43 -1.68 -4.08
C ALA A 27 6.33 -2.50 -5.01
N PHE A 28 6.26 -2.19 -6.31
CA PHE A 28 7.10 -2.80 -7.33
C PHE A 28 8.12 -1.78 -7.85
N LYS A 29 9.28 -2.25 -8.28
CA LYS A 29 10.35 -1.39 -8.81
C LYS A 29 9.93 -0.72 -10.12
N SER A 30 9.10 -1.39 -10.92
CA SER A 30 8.61 -0.88 -12.19
C SER A 30 7.09 -1.05 -12.34
N GLU A 31 6.47 -0.17 -13.14
CA GLU A 31 5.05 -0.30 -13.49
C GLU A 31 4.79 -1.57 -14.32
N LYS A 32 5.77 -2.02 -15.11
CA LYS A 32 5.68 -3.27 -15.89
C LYS A 32 5.46 -4.48 -14.97
N GLU A 33 6.22 -4.59 -13.88
CA GLU A 33 6.06 -5.68 -12.90
C GLU A 33 4.70 -5.62 -12.20
N ALA A 34 4.28 -4.41 -11.77
CA ALA A 34 2.97 -4.22 -11.16
C ALA A 34 1.83 -4.66 -12.09
N ASN A 35 1.91 -4.29 -13.37
CA ASN A 35 0.90 -4.65 -14.38
C ASN A 35 0.85 -6.16 -14.63
N THR A 36 1.98 -6.87 -14.60
CA THR A 36 2.00 -8.33 -14.69
C THR A 36 1.20 -8.97 -13.57
N VAL A 37 1.37 -8.48 -12.34
CA VAL A 37 0.66 -8.97 -11.15
C VAL A 37 -0.83 -8.63 -11.18
N ILE A 38 -1.18 -7.42 -11.62
CA ILE A 38 -2.59 -6.99 -11.77
C ILE A 38 -3.32 -7.86 -12.81
N ARG A 39 -2.70 -8.15 -13.95
CA ARG A 39 -3.30 -8.98 -15.01
C ARG A 39 -3.48 -10.43 -14.56
N HIS A 40 -2.50 -10.98 -13.84
CA HIS A 40 -2.52 -12.38 -13.42
C HIS A 40 -2.93 -12.51 -11.96
N SER A 41 -1.94 -12.61 -11.06
CA SER A 41 -2.09 -12.78 -9.62
C SER A 41 -0.71 -12.75 -8.98
N ILE A 42 -0.65 -12.57 -7.67
CA ILE A 42 0.56 -12.75 -6.86
C ILE A 42 0.36 -13.90 -5.87
N SER A 43 1.42 -14.64 -5.56
CA SER A 43 1.42 -15.62 -4.48
C SER A 43 1.99 -14.98 -3.22
N ILE A 44 1.22 -14.95 -2.13
CA ILE A 44 1.64 -14.44 -0.82
C ILE A 44 1.28 -15.50 0.22
N ALA A 45 2.26 -15.96 1.00
CA ALA A 45 2.08 -17.00 2.01
C ALA A 45 1.39 -18.27 1.47
N GLY A 46 1.72 -18.69 0.24
CA GLY A 46 1.13 -19.86 -0.42
C GLY A 46 -0.26 -19.63 -1.02
N LEU A 47 -0.86 -18.46 -0.82
CA LEU A 47 -2.17 -18.11 -1.36
C LEU A 47 -2.03 -17.32 -2.66
N ARG A 48 -2.73 -17.77 -3.71
CA ARG A 48 -2.81 -17.04 -4.98
C ARG A 48 -3.88 -15.95 -4.88
N LEU A 49 -3.45 -14.69 -4.89
CA LEU A 49 -4.30 -13.53 -4.66
C LEU A 49 -4.42 -12.67 -5.92
N LYS A 50 -5.62 -12.12 -6.14
CA LYS A 50 -5.85 -11.08 -7.15
C LYS A 50 -5.41 -9.72 -6.61
N ALA A 51 -4.67 -8.98 -7.42
CA ALA A 51 -4.20 -7.64 -7.09
C ALA A 51 -4.98 -6.58 -7.88
N LYS A 52 -5.11 -5.39 -7.29
CA LYS A 52 -5.65 -4.20 -7.96
C LYS A 52 -4.71 -3.02 -7.73
N LYS A 53 -4.66 -2.08 -8.68
CA LYS A 53 -3.90 -0.84 -8.51
C LYS A 53 -4.47 -0.10 -7.29
N MET A 54 -3.60 0.28 -6.36
CA MET A 54 -4.01 1.04 -5.20
C MET A 54 -4.46 2.44 -5.66
N LEU A 55 -5.75 2.71 -5.61
CA LEU A 55 -6.27 4.06 -5.79
C LEU A 55 -6.14 4.80 -4.46
N ARG A 56 -5.50 5.97 -4.46
CA ARG A 56 -5.36 6.86 -3.28
C ARG A 56 -6.69 7.21 -2.60
N THR A 57 -7.81 7.00 -3.28
CA THR A 57 -9.16 7.29 -2.80
C THR A 57 -9.84 6.13 -2.04
N LEU A 58 -9.26 4.93 -2.03
CA LEU A 58 -9.88 3.72 -1.45
C LEU A 58 -9.39 3.34 -0.04
N THR A 59 -8.52 4.15 0.58
CA THR A 59 -8.15 3.95 2.00
C THR A 59 -9.23 4.49 2.94
N PRO A 60 -9.62 3.76 4.01
CA PRO A 60 -10.61 4.20 4.99
C PRO A 60 -10.24 5.50 5.73
N HIS A 61 -8.96 5.89 5.67
CA HIS A 61 -8.51 7.21 6.11
C HIS A 61 -8.30 8.08 4.87
N ARG A 62 -9.29 8.92 4.56
CA ARG A 62 -9.13 10.07 3.67
C ARG A 62 -7.90 10.86 4.12
N THR A 63 -6.87 10.92 3.29
CA THR A 63 -5.96 12.07 3.25
C THR A 63 -6.53 13.06 2.25
N PRO A 64 -7.07 14.22 2.68
CA PRO A 64 -7.38 15.31 1.76
C PRO A 64 -6.13 15.67 0.97
N ARG A 65 -6.26 15.92 -0.33
CA ARG A 65 -5.17 16.35 -1.24
C ARG A 65 -4.34 17.52 -0.69
N THR A 66 -4.89 18.28 0.24
CA THR A 66 -4.34 19.50 0.81
C THR A 66 -3.35 19.31 1.96
N SER A 67 -3.12 18.07 2.44
CA SER A 67 -2.21 17.79 3.57
C SER A 67 -0.81 17.31 3.15
N GLN A 68 -0.48 17.41 1.87
CA GLN A 68 0.72 16.82 1.31
C GLN A 68 1.86 17.84 1.25
N CYS A 69 2.98 17.56 1.93
CA CYS A 69 4.15 18.44 1.96
C CYS A 69 4.58 18.82 0.54
N SER A 70 4.56 20.13 0.24
CA SER A 70 4.93 20.66 -1.08
C SER A 70 6.42 20.52 -1.39
N ARG A 71 7.26 20.29 -0.36
CA ARG A 71 8.71 20.12 -0.51
C ARG A 71 9.12 18.70 -0.92
N CYS A 72 8.24 17.71 -0.80
CA CYS A 72 8.56 16.31 -1.09
C CYS A 72 7.97 15.79 -2.41
N LEU A 73 7.65 16.67 -3.36
CA LEU A 73 7.09 16.29 -4.68
C LEU A 73 5.84 15.39 -4.61
N GLY A 74 5.12 15.37 -3.50
CA GLY A 74 3.97 14.50 -3.31
C GLY A 74 4.29 13.02 -3.02
N PHE A 75 5.46 12.69 -2.48
CA PHE A 75 5.77 11.35 -1.99
C PHE A 75 6.44 11.43 -0.61
N GLY A 76 5.70 11.21 0.48
CA GLY A 76 6.40 11.02 1.76
C GLY A 76 5.58 11.17 3.03
N HIS A 77 5.08 12.37 3.33
CA HIS A 77 4.52 12.64 4.66
C HIS A 77 3.55 13.83 4.67
N ARG A 78 2.81 13.97 5.78
CA ARG A 78 1.97 15.14 6.07
C ARG A 78 2.85 16.27 6.56
N ASP A 79 2.52 17.52 6.20
CA ASP A 79 3.02 18.69 6.93
C ASP A 79 2.37 18.67 8.31
N ILE A 80 3.09 18.15 9.31
CA ILE A 80 2.65 18.22 10.70
C ILE A 80 3.20 19.54 11.24
N LYS A 81 2.31 20.49 11.51
CA LYS A 81 2.54 21.55 12.51
C LYS A 81 2.27 20.98 13.88
#